data_AF-A0A7V2DF70-F1
#
_entry.id   AF-A0A7V2DF70-F1
#
_cell.length_a   1.000
_cell.length_b   1.000
_cell.length_c   1.000
_cell.angle_alpha   90.00
_cell.angle_beta   90.00
_cell.angle_gamma   90.00
#
_symmetry.space_group_name_H-M   'P 1'
#
loop_
_entity.id
_entity.type
_entity.pdbx_description
1 polymer ?
#
loop_
_entity_poly.entity_id
_entity_poly.type
_entity_poly.pdbx_seq_one_letter_code
_entity_poly.pdbx_strand_id
1 'polypeptide(L)' 'MALLKQGAIPIGRMLFIPKEGGISKDDLEIESSGQYEVSEMPDRIVIKNAECCRAIMVKVRTKE' A
#
# COMPACT_ATOMS: atom_id res chain seq x y z
N MET A 1 4.32 10.11 -12.34
CA MET A 1 4.13 9.35 -11.09
C MET A 1 3.44 10.23 -10.07
N ALA A 2 2.16 10.00 -9.77
CA ALA A 2 1.43 10.74 -8.73
C ALA A 2 1.53 10.00 -7.39
N LEU A 3 1.84 10.72 -6.29
CA LEU A 3 1.81 10.15 -4.95
C LEU A 3 0.35 9.97 -4.52
N LEU A 4 -0.10 8.73 -4.38
CA LEU A 4 -1.47 8.44 -3.91
C LEU A 4 -1.55 8.46 -2.39
N LYS A 5 -0.60 7.80 -1.73
CA LYS A 5 -0.59 7.69 -0.27
C LYS A 5 0.81 7.46 0.25
N GLN A 6 1.13 8.07 1.38
CA GLN A 6 2.33 7.78 2.15
C GLN A 6 1.94 7.69 3.62
N GLY A 7 2.42 6.67 4.32
CA GLY A 7 2.11 6.50 5.74
C GLY A 7 2.89 5.38 6.41
N ALA A 8 3.00 5.46 7.72
CA ALA A 8 3.49 4.36 8.54
C ALA A 8 2.34 3.40 8.87
N ILE A 9 2.56 2.11 8.68
CA ILE A 9 1.63 1.04 9.04
C ILE A 9 2.16 0.35 10.31
N PRO A 10 1.51 0.54 11.47
CA PRO A 10 1.87 -0.20 12.68
C PRO A 10 1.70 -1.71 12.51
N ILE A 11 2.35 -2.49 13.38
CA ILE A 11 2.23 -3.95 13.40
C ILE A 11 0.75 -4.34 13.51
N GLY A 12 0.32 -5.28 12.67
CA GLY A 12 -1.06 -5.78 12.66
C GLY A 12 -2.11 -4.80 12.10
N ARG A 13 -1.69 -3.63 11.59
CA ARG A 13 -2.59 -2.69 10.92
C ARG A 13 -2.49 -2.81 9.40
N MET A 14 -3.49 -2.22 8.75
CA MET A 14 -3.66 -2.21 7.30
C MET A 14 -3.82 -0.78 6.83
N LEU A 15 -3.24 -0.46 5.68
CA LEU A 15 -3.49 0.76 4.93
C LEU A 15 -4.44 0.44 3.79
N PHE A 16 -5.51 1.22 3.69
CA PHE A 16 -6.48 1.13 2.59
C PHE A 16 -6.22 2.24 1.59
N ILE A 17 -6.14 1.85 0.33
CA ILE A 17 -5.95 2.76 -0.79
C ILE A 17 -7.19 2.61 -1.67
N PRO A 18 -8.05 3.63 -1.75
CA PRO A 18 -9.20 3.58 -2.63
C PRO A 18 -8.73 3.51 -4.09
N LYS A 19 -9.38 2.66 -4.89
CA LYS A 19 -9.15 2.60 -6.34
C LYS A 19 -9.93 3.72 -7.03
N GLU A 20 -9.59 4.97 -6.77
CA GLU A 20 -10.19 6.08 -7.52
C GLU A 20 -9.69 6.05 -8.96
N GLY A 21 -10.60 5.87 -9.93
CA GLY A 21 -10.28 5.91 -11.36
C GLY A 21 -9.87 4.59 -12.02
N GLY A 22 -10.15 3.43 -11.41
CA GLY A 22 -9.89 2.12 -12.05
C GLY A 22 -8.42 1.67 -12.00
N ILE A 23 -7.64 2.27 -11.11
CA ILE A 23 -6.22 1.93 -10.93
C ILE A 23 -6.10 0.51 -10.35
N SER A 24 -5.37 -0.35 -11.05
CA SER A 24 -5.10 -1.73 -10.61
C SER A 24 -3.79 -1.79 -9.81
N LYS A 25 -3.58 -2.87 -9.04
CA LYS A 25 -2.31 -3.04 -8.30
C LYS A 25 -1.08 -2.98 -9.21
N ASP A 26 -1.22 -3.40 -10.47
CA ASP A 26 -0.12 -3.49 -11.43
C ASP A 26 0.36 -2.12 -11.90
N ASP A 27 -0.57 -1.14 -11.96
CA ASP A 27 -0.33 0.28 -12.22
C ASP A 27 0.22 1.02 -10.98
N LEU A 28 0.35 0.34 -9.83
CA LEU A 28 0.91 0.92 -8.62
C LEU A 28 2.35 0.51 -8.40
N GLU A 29 3.11 1.45 -7.90
CA GLU A 29 4.43 1.24 -7.32
C GLU A 29 4.34 1.42 -5.81
N ILE A 30 4.63 0.34 -5.09
CA ILE A 30 4.59 0.28 -3.62
C ILE A 30 6.02 0.15 -3.12
N GLU A 31 6.55 1.23 -2.58
CA GLU A 31 7.84 1.26 -1.89
C GLU A 31 7.59 1.07 -0.39
N SER A 32 8.34 0.18 0.26
CA SER A 32 8.20 -0.06 1.70
C SER A 32 9.55 -0.26 2.37
N SER A 33 9.64 0.10 3.65
CA SER A 33 10.86 -0.11 4.45
C SER A 33 10.95 -1.49 5.13
N GLY A 34 10.02 -2.40 4.86
CA GLY A 34 9.97 -3.73 5.51
C GLY A 34 9.02 -4.68 4.79
N GLN A 35 8.75 -5.85 5.37
CA GLN A 35 7.84 -6.82 4.77
C GLN A 35 6.39 -6.35 4.82
N TYR A 36 5.70 -6.48 3.68
CA TYR A 36 4.29 -6.16 3.56
C TYR A 36 3.57 -7.21 2.72
N GLU A 37 2.28 -7.34 2.97
CA GLU A 37 1.36 -8.10 2.13
C GLU A 37 0.46 -7.11 1.39
N VAL A 38 0.25 -7.33 0.09
CA VAL A 38 -0.70 -6.54 -0.70
C VAL A 38 -1.87 -7.45 -1.12
N SER A 39 -3.08 -6.96 -0.91
CA SER A 39 -4.31 -7.62 -1.31
C SER A 39 -5.15 -6.67 -2.14
N GLU A 40 -5.58 -7.13 -3.30
CA GLU A 40 -6.41 -6.35 -4.20
C GLU A 40 -7.87 -6.74 -4.02
N MET A 41 -8.70 -5.74 -3.70
CA MET A 41 -10.16 -5.86 -3.66
C MET A 41 -10.76 -5.08 -4.85
N PRO A 42 -12.03 -5.34 -5.19
CA PRO A 42 -12.71 -4.64 -6.29
C PRO A 42 -12.69 -3.11 -6.12
N ASP A 43 -12.94 -2.61 -4.90
CA ASP A 43 -13.05 -1.16 -4.66
C ASP A 43 -11.77 -0.51 -4.08
N ARG A 44 -10.83 -1.32 -3.58
CA ARG A 44 -9.68 -0.82 -2.81
C ARG A 44 -8.48 -1.76 -2.89
N ILE A 45 -7.31 -1.23 -2.59
CA ILE A 45 -6.08 -2.00 -2.40
C ILE A 45 -5.73 -1.92 -0.93
N VAL A 46 -5.43 -3.08 -0.35
CA VAL A 46 -5.12 -3.24 1.06
C VAL A 46 -3.65 -3.60 1.18
N ILE A 47 -2.91 -2.79 1.94
CA ILE A 47 -1.51 -3.06 2.26
C ILE A 47 -1.43 -3.36 3.74
N LYS A 48 -0.96 -4.53 4.11
CA LYS A 48 -0.84 -4.97 5.50
C LYS A 48 0.63 -5.05 5.88
N ASN A 49 0.93 -4.59 7.10
CA ASN A 49 2.26 -4.79 7.66
C ASN A 49 2.43 -6.26 8.07
N ALA A 50 3.40 -6.93 7.45
CA ALA A 50 3.75 -8.33 7.69
C ALA A 50 4.99 -8.50 8.59
N GLU A 51 5.60 -7.41 9.04
CA GLU A 51 6.68 -7.45 10.03
C GLU A 51 6.13 -7.85 11.40
N CYS A 52 6.87 -8.69 12.10
CA CYS A 52 6.56 -9.11 13.47
C CYS A 52 6.76 -8.00 14.51
N CYS A 53 7.63 -7.04 14.21
CA CYS A 53 8.42 -6.39 15.26
C CYS A 53 8.55 -4.87 15.11
N ARG A 54 8.10 -4.27 13.99
CA ARG A 54 8.15 -2.82 13.77
C ARG A 54 7.08 -2.31 12.83
N ALA A 55 6.80 -1.02 12.92
CA ALA A 55 6.03 -0.32 11.91
C ALA A 55 6.83 -0.22 10.61
N ILE A 56 6.17 -0.35 9.47
CA ILE A 56 6.77 -0.12 8.16
C ILE A 56 6.31 1.22 7.61
N MET A 57 7.21 1.93 6.95
CA MET A 57 6.81 3.07 6.13
C MET A 57 6.49 2.57 4.74
N VAL A 58 5.34 2.99 4.20
CA VAL A 58 4.89 2.59 2.88
C VAL A 58 4.54 3.82 2.07
N LYS A 59 4.96 3.81 0.81
CA LYS A 59 4.74 4.88 -0.15
C LYS A 59 4.17 4.29 -1.41
N VAL A 60 3.01 4.78 -1.81
CA VAL A 60 2.27 4.27 -2.97
C VAL A 60 2.14 5.36 -4.01
N ARG A 61 2.55 5.01 -5.22
CA ARG A 61 2.64 5.88 -6.38
C ARG A 61 1.97 5.22 -7.57
N THR A 62 1.43 6.02 -8.48
CA THR A 62 1.06 5.50 -9.81
C THR A 62 2.32 5.35 -10.66
N LYS A 63 2.45 4.20 -11.33
CA LYS A 63 3.31 4.07 -12.52
C LYS A 63 2.66 4.93 -13.61
N GLU A 64 3.46 5.72 -14.29
CA GLU A 64 2.99 6.50 -15.44
C GLU A 64 2.60 5.60 -16.62
#